data_AF-A0A1H7JTY4-F1
#
_entry.id   AF-A0A1H7JTY4-F1
#
_cell.length_a   1.000
_cell.length_b   1.000
_cell.length_c   1.000
_cell.angle_alpha   90.00
_cell.angle_beta   90.00
_cell.angle_gamma   90.00
#
_symmetry.space_group_name_H-M   'P 1'
#
loop_
_entity.id
_entity.type
_entity.pdbx_description
1 polymer ?
#
loop_
_entity_poly.entity_id
_entity_poly.type
_entity_poly.pdbx_seq_one_letter_code
_entity_poly.pdbx_strand_id
1 'polypeptide(L)'
;MNPLLNVGSASALADSPGAYGGEPGEADESVVMRGGARREATGLESSKDVTLFGFHNLTRDPINTRSGNVQVQPGARLLGPASGYTIRTKTGNITIRDATLQGNIATSAGHILIESGSRVEGKVEHLGGSGRRSTRADILVNGAEVNGDIEANRIELVNASVRKVSMGDAFETEWAEARLEVSGQVVVESIECKSRCLIVGQGGLDNRLPTAIGAGTVQYLDLTPPTTLAALMELTRLPACEEALPSGAWHEAQHQLERLCSPALDRHRAAIDPNERLAWGRHLTNSGTALGQRFATWLEYDPARLLLGLKAQSRDGLERSCAALAVALLVRDQGAGGGLDRWILEEASSSAAACGARWPIIQQHINRLEGRDGQGAPWIVAAGSREAFNTTALSRRPDGEQTRYFIEFRQQLKALGDPAEPR
;
A
#
# COMPACT_ATOMS: atom_id res chain seq x y z
N MET A 1 -27.85 -67.03 -2.88
CA MET A 1 -26.81 -66.98 -1.83
C MET A 1 -27.29 -66.00 -0.77
N ASN A 2 -27.78 -66.54 0.35
CA ASN A 2 -28.00 -65.86 1.63
C ASN A 2 -26.62 -65.61 2.31
N PRO A 3 -26.52 -64.94 3.48
CA PRO A 3 -27.26 -63.81 4.06
C PRO A 3 -26.30 -62.77 4.70
N LEU A 4 -26.72 -61.65 5.31
CA LEU A 4 -26.95 -61.40 6.75
C LEU A 4 -27.28 -59.89 6.86
N LEU A 5 -28.43 -59.37 7.31
CA LEU A 5 -29.13 -59.42 8.61
C LEU A 5 -28.26 -59.10 9.83
N ASN A 6 -28.41 -57.90 10.42
CA ASN A 6 -29.10 -57.60 11.71
C ASN A 6 -28.62 -56.24 12.28
N VAL A 7 -29.51 -55.27 12.54
CA VAL A 7 -30.29 -55.04 13.79
C VAL A 7 -29.42 -54.61 14.98
N GLY A 8 -29.73 -53.43 15.52
CA GLY A 8 -29.20 -52.92 16.79
C GLY A 8 -29.82 -51.58 17.19
N SER A 9 -31.01 -51.67 17.78
CA SER A 9 -31.73 -50.55 18.41
C SER A 9 -31.14 -50.21 19.79
N ALA A 10 -31.21 -48.93 20.14
CA ALA A 10 -31.39 -48.32 21.48
C ALA A 10 -30.57 -48.83 22.69
N SER A 11 -29.91 -47.91 23.39
CA SER A 11 -30.29 -47.60 24.79
C SER A 11 -29.52 -46.38 25.32
N ALA A 12 -30.21 -45.67 26.21
CA ALA A 12 -29.80 -44.52 27.00
C ALA A 12 -28.66 -44.83 27.99
N LEU A 13 -27.95 -43.78 28.42
CA LEU A 13 -27.31 -43.73 29.74
C LEU A 13 -27.27 -42.29 30.25
N ALA A 14 -27.52 -42.19 31.56
CA ALA A 14 -27.91 -41.02 32.33
C ALA A 14 -26.72 -40.28 32.97
N ASP A 15 -27.01 -39.03 33.33
CA ASP A 15 -26.54 -38.20 34.45
C ASP A 15 -25.22 -38.46 35.21
N SER A 16 -24.42 -37.37 35.22
CA SER A 16 -23.71 -36.72 36.35
C SER A 16 -22.35 -37.26 36.86
N PRO A 17 -21.54 -36.46 37.60
CA PRO A 17 -21.08 -35.08 37.34
C PRO A 17 -19.55 -34.94 37.53
N GLY A 18 -18.90 -34.03 36.82
CA GLY A 18 -17.46 -33.74 36.97
C GLY A 18 -17.21 -32.25 37.05
N ALA A 19 -17.00 -31.74 38.26
CA ALA A 19 -16.60 -30.37 38.52
C ALA A 19 -15.19 -30.10 37.96
N TYR A 20 -15.07 -29.11 37.06
CA TYR A 20 -13.87 -28.31 36.94
C TYR A 20 -14.29 -26.85 36.90
N GLY A 21 -13.93 -26.13 37.96
CA GLY A 21 -13.96 -24.68 37.98
C GLY A 21 -12.98 -24.16 36.93
N GLY A 22 -13.53 -23.45 35.96
CA GLY A 22 -12.81 -22.53 35.10
C GLY A 22 -13.65 -21.26 35.05
N GLU A 23 -13.03 -20.14 35.37
CA GLU A 23 -13.62 -18.81 35.18
C GLU A 23 -14.16 -18.68 33.75
N PRO A 24 -15.27 -17.95 33.50
CA PRO A 24 -15.73 -17.72 32.15
C PRO A 24 -14.75 -16.78 31.46
N GLY A 25 -13.82 -17.34 30.69
CA GLY A 25 -13.20 -16.60 29.61
C GLY A 25 -14.31 -16.20 28.63
N GLU A 26 -14.48 -14.90 28.41
CA GLU A 26 -15.34 -14.38 27.34
C GLU A 26 -14.92 -15.01 26.02
N ALA A 27 -15.69 -15.98 25.55
CA ALA A 27 -15.59 -16.44 24.19
C ALA A 27 -15.96 -15.26 23.29
N ASP A 28 -15.03 -14.85 22.43
CA ASP A 28 -15.16 -13.76 21.47
C ASP A 28 -16.18 -14.17 20.38
N GLU A 29 -17.48 -14.10 20.71
CA GLU A 29 -18.54 -14.65 19.87
C GLU A 29 -18.78 -13.80 18.61
N SER A 30 -18.21 -14.18 17.47
CA SER A 30 -18.58 -13.63 16.16
C SER A 30 -20.08 -13.80 15.84
N VAL A 31 -20.71 -12.83 15.19
CA VAL A 31 -22.12 -12.89 14.77
C VAL A 31 -22.21 -13.46 13.34
N VAL A 32 -22.85 -14.63 13.21
CA VAL A 32 -23.10 -15.25 11.90
C VAL A 32 -24.56 -15.04 11.51
N MET A 33 -24.81 -14.26 10.46
CA MET A 33 -26.15 -14.08 9.89
C MET A 33 -26.31 -14.98 8.66
N ARG A 34 -27.28 -15.89 8.73
CA ARG A 34 -27.66 -16.76 7.60
C ARG A 34 -29.00 -16.30 7.03
N GLY A 35 -28.95 -15.66 5.87
CA GLY A 35 -30.10 -15.26 5.09
C GLY A 35 -30.81 -16.46 4.44
N GLY A 36 -32.13 -16.40 4.36
CA GLY A 36 -32.98 -17.35 3.62
C GLY A 36 -33.79 -16.62 2.55
N ALA A 37 -34.33 -17.36 1.57
CA ALA A 37 -34.95 -16.81 0.34
C ALA A 37 -36.07 -15.76 0.52
N ARG A 38 -36.58 -15.54 1.74
CA ARG A 38 -37.66 -14.59 2.05
C ARG A 38 -37.53 -13.87 3.41
N ARG A 39 -36.40 -13.95 4.12
CA ARG A 39 -36.29 -13.27 5.43
C ARG A 39 -35.79 -11.83 5.24
N GLU A 40 -36.62 -10.87 5.63
CA GLU A 40 -36.16 -9.53 6.02
C GLU A 40 -35.18 -9.74 7.19
N ALA A 41 -33.92 -9.39 6.99
CA ALA A 41 -32.98 -9.33 8.08
C ALA A 41 -33.22 -7.99 8.78
N THR A 42 -33.53 -8.02 10.06
CA THR A 42 -33.43 -6.83 10.90
C THR A 42 -31.95 -6.47 10.95
N GLY A 43 -31.63 -5.22 10.69
CA GLY A 43 -30.26 -4.69 10.71
C GLY A 43 -29.62 -4.88 12.07
N LEU A 44 -28.31 -4.68 12.09
CA LEU A 44 -27.47 -5.10 13.19
C LEU A 44 -26.60 -3.93 13.64
N GLU A 45 -26.68 -3.58 14.93
CA GLU A 45 -25.66 -2.78 15.59
C GLU A 45 -24.76 -3.72 16.42
N SER A 46 -23.47 -3.79 16.09
CA SER A 46 -22.54 -4.72 16.75
C SER A 46 -21.15 -4.11 16.97
N SER A 47 -20.46 -4.52 18.04
CA SER A 47 -19.01 -4.31 18.19
C SER A 47 -18.19 -5.52 17.74
N LYS A 48 -18.85 -6.67 17.50
CA LYS A 48 -18.25 -7.95 17.14
C LYS A 48 -18.21 -8.15 15.64
N ASP A 49 -17.35 -9.06 15.19
CA ASP A 49 -17.25 -9.46 13.79
C ASP A 49 -18.57 -10.04 13.28
N VAL A 50 -18.94 -9.70 12.05
CA VAL A 50 -20.20 -10.08 11.41
C VAL A 50 -19.89 -10.82 10.12
N THR A 51 -20.42 -12.02 9.98
CA THR A 51 -20.30 -12.82 8.75
C THR A 51 -21.68 -13.06 8.15
N LEU A 52 -21.86 -12.71 6.89
CA LEU A 52 -23.13 -12.73 6.18
C LEU A 52 -23.14 -13.80 5.09
N PHE A 53 -24.18 -14.64 5.08
CA PHE A 53 -24.41 -15.69 4.09
C PHE A 53 -25.79 -15.57 3.47
N GLY A 54 -25.92 -15.82 2.18
CA GLY A 54 -27.23 -15.89 1.51
C GLY A 54 -27.88 -14.52 1.29
N PHE A 55 -29.22 -14.48 1.23
CA PHE A 55 -29.96 -13.27 0.89
C PHE A 55 -30.36 -12.45 2.12
N HIS A 56 -30.06 -11.16 2.11
CA HIS A 56 -30.43 -10.20 3.15
C HIS A 56 -31.09 -8.95 2.54
N ASN A 57 -32.34 -8.68 2.91
CA ASN A 57 -32.98 -7.40 2.65
C ASN A 57 -32.78 -6.47 3.85
N LEU A 58 -31.93 -5.47 3.68
CA LEU A 58 -31.46 -4.48 4.66
C LEU A 58 -31.95 -3.06 4.30
N THR A 59 -33.05 -2.96 3.54
CA THR A 59 -33.61 -1.68 3.06
C THR A 59 -34.08 -0.75 4.17
N ARG A 60 -34.37 -1.27 5.37
CA ARG A 60 -34.83 -0.49 6.52
C ARG A 60 -33.74 -0.36 7.59
N ASP A 61 -33.05 -1.45 7.84
CA ASP A 61 -32.14 -1.57 8.96
C ASP A 61 -30.76 -2.04 8.45
N PRO A 62 -29.75 -1.15 8.45
CA PRO A 62 -28.43 -1.48 7.93
C PRO A 62 -27.56 -2.25 8.94
N ILE A 63 -26.41 -2.72 8.48
CA ILE A 63 -25.39 -3.33 9.33
C ILE A 63 -24.40 -2.26 9.74
N ASN A 64 -24.42 -1.89 11.02
CA ASN A 64 -23.53 -0.93 11.62
C ASN A 64 -22.60 -1.64 12.61
N THR A 65 -21.28 -1.54 12.39
CA THR A 65 -20.30 -1.99 13.39
C THR A 65 -19.43 -0.88 13.92
N ARG A 66 -19.08 -0.94 15.21
CA ARG A 66 -18.08 -0.03 15.79
C ARG A 66 -16.67 -0.50 15.45
N SER A 67 -16.33 -1.72 15.83
CA SER A 67 -15.00 -2.29 15.69
C SER A 67 -14.95 -3.60 14.91
N GLY A 68 -16.07 -4.33 14.85
CA GLY A 68 -16.15 -5.63 14.20
C GLY A 68 -15.97 -5.54 12.70
N ASN A 69 -15.24 -6.51 12.14
CA ASN A 69 -15.13 -6.71 10.71
C ASN A 69 -16.46 -7.22 10.15
N VAL A 70 -16.79 -6.85 8.92
CA VAL A 70 -17.95 -7.37 8.19
C VAL A 70 -17.47 -8.18 7.00
N GLN A 71 -17.82 -9.45 6.95
CA GLN A 71 -17.47 -10.36 5.86
C GLN A 71 -18.74 -10.81 5.13
N VAL A 72 -18.86 -10.41 3.87
CA VAL A 72 -19.90 -10.90 2.95
C VAL A 72 -19.34 -12.09 2.18
N GLN A 73 -19.94 -13.26 2.41
CA GLN A 73 -19.42 -14.53 1.91
C GLN A 73 -19.92 -14.83 0.48
N PRO A 74 -19.23 -15.73 -0.24
CA PRO A 74 -19.61 -16.13 -1.59
C PRO A 74 -21.08 -16.52 -1.74
N GLY A 75 -21.70 -16.05 -2.83
CA GLY A 75 -23.11 -16.27 -3.17
C GLY A 75 -24.10 -15.43 -2.34
N ALA A 76 -23.64 -14.59 -1.42
CA ALA A 76 -24.51 -13.69 -0.67
C ALA A 76 -25.08 -12.58 -1.57
N ARG A 77 -26.30 -12.14 -1.25
CA ARG A 77 -27.02 -11.08 -1.96
C ARG A 77 -27.61 -10.10 -0.95
N LEU A 78 -27.13 -8.86 -0.96
CA LEU A 78 -27.56 -7.83 -0.03
C LEU A 78 -28.33 -6.75 -0.78
N LEU A 79 -29.54 -6.44 -0.32
CA LEU A 79 -30.36 -5.34 -0.82
C LEU A 79 -30.47 -4.28 0.28
N GLY A 80 -29.72 -3.20 0.14
CA GLY A 80 -29.73 -2.06 1.06
C GLY A 80 -30.71 -0.96 0.67
N PRO A 81 -30.75 0.12 1.46
CA PRO A 81 -31.66 1.23 1.24
C PRO A 81 -31.30 2.01 -0.03
N ALA A 82 -32.29 2.65 -0.64
CA ALA A 82 -32.08 3.55 -1.79
C ALA A 82 -31.24 4.78 -1.43
N SER A 83 -31.33 5.22 -0.17
CA SER A 83 -30.53 6.31 0.40
C SER A 83 -29.96 5.87 1.75
N GLY A 84 -28.65 5.97 1.93
CA GLY A 84 -27.95 5.56 3.15
C GLY A 84 -27.05 4.33 2.95
N TYR A 85 -26.37 3.91 4.01
CA TYR A 85 -25.42 2.79 3.95
C TYR A 85 -26.12 1.47 4.28
N THR A 86 -25.84 0.44 3.48
CA THR A 86 -26.16 -0.98 3.74
C THR A 86 -25.24 -1.54 4.82
N ILE A 87 -23.95 -1.24 4.72
CA ILE A 87 -22.91 -1.66 5.67
C ILE A 87 -22.10 -0.43 6.04
N ARG A 88 -21.95 -0.18 7.34
CA ARG A 88 -21.09 0.87 7.85
C ARG A 88 -20.26 0.35 9.01
N THR A 89 -18.95 0.58 8.96
CA THR A 89 -18.05 0.28 10.07
C THR A 89 -17.33 1.55 10.53
N LYS A 90 -17.04 1.68 11.83
CA LYS A 90 -16.20 2.79 12.31
C LYS A 90 -14.72 2.45 12.17
N THR A 91 -14.26 1.31 12.72
CA THR A 91 -12.85 0.89 12.62
C THR A 91 -12.65 -0.51 12.05
N GLY A 92 -13.73 -1.29 11.88
CA GLY A 92 -13.66 -2.64 11.33
C GLY A 92 -13.48 -2.67 9.82
N ASN A 93 -12.92 -3.75 9.29
CA ASN A 93 -12.77 -3.93 7.85
C ASN A 93 -14.08 -4.45 7.22
N ILE A 94 -14.30 -4.17 5.94
CA ILE A 94 -15.39 -4.72 5.15
C ILE A 94 -14.75 -5.57 4.05
N THR A 95 -15.11 -6.85 3.98
CA THR A 95 -14.67 -7.76 2.91
C THR A 95 -15.89 -8.30 2.18
N ILE A 96 -15.92 -8.18 0.86
CA ILE A 96 -16.96 -8.71 -0.03
C ILE A 96 -16.32 -9.71 -0.99
N ARG A 97 -16.84 -10.95 -1.03
CA ARG A 97 -16.30 -12.03 -1.86
C ARG A 97 -17.41 -12.68 -2.66
N ASP A 98 -17.25 -12.74 -3.99
CA ASP A 98 -18.16 -13.42 -4.92
C ASP A 98 -19.64 -13.20 -4.58
N ALA A 99 -20.00 -11.95 -4.30
CA ALA A 99 -21.30 -11.55 -3.77
C ALA A 99 -21.86 -10.32 -4.47
N THR A 100 -23.19 -10.18 -4.46
CA THR A 100 -23.86 -9.00 -5.01
C THR A 100 -24.40 -8.12 -3.89
N LEU A 101 -24.01 -6.84 -3.89
CA LEU A 101 -24.51 -5.83 -2.96
C LEU A 101 -25.15 -4.69 -3.74
N GLN A 102 -26.40 -4.38 -3.44
CA GLN A 102 -27.07 -3.17 -3.89
C GLN A 102 -27.22 -2.22 -2.70
N GLY A 103 -26.67 -1.01 -2.81
CA GLY A 103 -26.63 0.00 -1.75
C GLY A 103 -25.21 0.41 -1.36
N ASN A 104 -25.08 1.33 -0.42
CA ASN A 104 -23.81 1.98 -0.14
C ASN A 104 -23.03 1.26 0.99
N ILE A 105 -21.71 1.29 0.94
CA ILE A 105 -20.85 0.80 2.03
C ILE A 105 -19.84 1.85 2.45
N ALA A 106 -19.55 1.91 3.74
CA ALA A 106 -18.55 2.83 4.25
C ALA A 106 -17.77 2.31 5.44
N THR A 107 -16.51 2.71 5.53
CA THR A 107 -15.70 2.59 6.74
C THR A 107 -15.10 3.93 7.10
N SER A 108 -14.85 4.20 8.40
CA SER A 108 -14.16 5.43 8.81
C SER A 108 -12.65 5.23 8.95
N ALA A 109 -12.20 4.12 9.54
CA ALA A 109 -10.79 3.84 9.79
C ALA A 109 -10.36 2.40 9.43
N GLY A 110 -11.27 1.57 8.94
CA GLY A 110 -10.96 0.23 8.46
C GLY A 110 -10.66 0.22 6.96
N HIS A 111 -10.53 -0.98 6.39
CA HIS A 111 -10.33 -1.18 4.96
C HIS A 111 -11.56 -1.77 4.30
N ILE A 112 -11.77 -1.42 3.03
CA ILE A 112 -12.76 -2.07 2.19
C ILE A 112 -12.03 -2.93 1.16
N LEU A 113 -12.34 -4.22 1.14
CA LEU A 113 -11.81 -5.19 0.20
C LEU A 113 -12.97 -5.80 -0.59
N ILE A 114 -12.99 -5.58 -1.90
CA ILE A 114 -13.96 -6.17 -2.82
C ILE A 114 -13.20 -7.13 -3.72
N GLU A 115 -13.38 -8.43 -3.49
CA GLU A 115 -12.66 -9.50 -4.18
C GLU A 115 -13.43 -10.04 -5.39
N SER A 116 -12.75 -10.89 -6.16
CA SER A 116 -13.17 -11.32 -7.49
C SER A 116 -14.58 -11.92 -7.52
N GLY A 117 -15.31 -11.64 -8.59
CA GLY A 117 -16.69 -12.09 -8.78
C GLY A 117 -17.73 -11.26 -8.03
N SER A 118 -17.31 -10.33 -7.17
CA SER A 118 -18.24 -9.43 -6.48
C SER A 118 -18.77 -8.34 -7.40
N ARG A 119 -20.02 -7.93 -7.15
CA ARG A 119 -20.67 -6.79 -7.80
C ARG A 119 -21.29 -5.88 -6.76
N VAL A 120 -20.88 -4.61 -6.75
CA VAL A 120 -21.43 -3.58 -5.87
C VAL A 120 -22.13 -2.51 -6.69
N GLU A 121 -23.42 -2.33 -6.46
CA GLU A 121 -24.26 -1.29 -7.07
C GLU A 121 -24.57 -0.23 -6.02
N GLY A 122 -23.68 0.75 -5.89
CA GLY A 122 -23.79 1.80 -4.89
C GLY A 122 -22.45 2.44 -4.58
N LYS A 123 -22.48 3.42 -3.67
CA LYS A 123 -21.32 4.20 -3.27
C LYS A 123 -20.44 3.42 -2.28
N VAL A 124 -19.14 3.45 -2.47
CA VAL A 124 -18.13 2.78 -1.64
C VAL A 124 -17.19 3.84 -1.09
N GLU A 125 -17.23 4.08 0.22
CA GLU A 125 -16.54 5.23 0.82
C GLU A 125 -15.60 4.84 1.97
N HIS A 126 -14.43 5.45 1.97
CA HIS A 126 -13.59 5.55 3.15
C HIS A 126 -13.68 6.98 3.69
N LEU A 127 -14.42 7.15 4.78
CA LEU A 127 -14.78 8.46 5.34
C LEU A 127 -13.61 9.18 6.03
N GLY A 128 -12.53 8.48 6.30
CA GLY A 128 -11.40 9.02 7.05
C GLY A 128 -11.70 9.10 8.55
N GLY A 129 -10.80 8.53 9.35
CA GLY A 129 -10.84 8.57 10.80
C GLY A 129 -9.53 9.14 11.30
N SER A 130 -9.57 9.96 12.34
CA SER A 130 -8.41 10.58 12.99
C SER A 130 -7.48 9.58 13.72
N GLY A 131 -7.48 8.30 13.34
CA GLY A 131 -6.86 7.22 14.09
C GLY A 131 -6.10 6.24 13.19
N ARG A 132 -4.78 6.23 13.36
CA ARG A 132 -3.77 5.34 12.75
C ARG A 132 -3.70 5.36 11.22
N ARG A 133 -2.58 5.89 10.70
CA ARG A 133 -2.17 5.79 9.30
C ARG A 133 -2.10 4.31 8.91
N SER A 134 -2.98 3.87 8.03
CA SER A 134 -2.92 2.49 7.57
C SER A 134 -1.84 2.28 6.51
N THR A 135 -1.27 1.08 6.53
CA THR A 135 -0.25 0.55 5.62
C THR A 135 -0.85 -0.06 4.36
N ARG A 136 -2.18 -0.13 4.25
CA ARG A 136 -2.93 -0.71 3.11
C ARG A 136 -3.75 0.37 2.39
N ALA A 137 -4.16 0.08 1.16
CA ALA A 137 -5.16 0.87 0.45
C ALA A 137 -6.43 0.99 1.31
N ASP A 138 -7.04 2.18 1.35
CA ASP A 138 -8.30 2.40 2.05
C ASP A 138 -9.39 1.52 1.43
N ILE A 139 -9.36 1.41 0.09
CA ILE A 139 -10.26 0.61 -0.72
C ILE A 139 -9.44 -0.17 -1.77
N LEU A 140 -9.59 -1.49 -1.77
CA LEU A 140 -9.03 -2.41 -2.78
C LEU A 140 -10.17 -3.11 -3.51
N VAL A 141 -10.20 -2.96 -4.83
CA VAL A 141 -11.10 -3.70 -5.74
C VAL A 141 -10.27 -4.62 -6.62
N ASN A 142 -10.47 -5.93 -6.49
CA ASN A 142 -9.70 -6.93 -7.21
C ASN A 142 -10.65 -7.91 -7.92
N GLY A 143 -10.64 -7.92 -9.27
CA GLY A 143 -11.43 -8.84 -10.08
C GLY A 143 -12.95 -8.62 -10.00
N ALA A 144 -13.38 -7.41 -9.66
CA ALA A 144 -14.76 -7.09 -9.29
C ALA A 144 -15.33 -5.87 -10.04
N GLU A 145 -16.66 -5.74 -10.01
CA GLU A 145 -17.41 -4.64 -10.62
C GLU A 145 -18.01 -3.73 -9.53
N VAL A 146 -17.72 -2.43 -9.59
CA VAL A 146 -18.36 -1.40 -8.77
C VAL A 146 -19.11 -0.44 -9.68
N ASN A 147 -20.41 -0.66 -9.83
CA ASN A 147 -21.30 0.22 -10.57
C ASN A 147 -21.81 1.35 -9.64
N GLY A 148 -20.88 2.21 -9.24
CA GLY A 148 -21.11 3.34 -8.34
C GLY A 148 -19.84 4.13 -8.10
N ASP A 149 -19.91 5.08 -7.17
CA ASP A 149 -18.80 5.98 -6.89
C ASP A 149 -17.92 5.39 -5.78
N ILE A 150 -16.61 5.32 -6.01
CA ILE A 150 -15.61 5.02 -4.98
C ILE A 150 -15.04 6.34 -4.48
N GLU A 151 -15.03 6.57 -3.16
CA GLU A 151 -14.44 7.76 -2.55
C GLU A 151 -13.45 7.39 -1.45
N ALA A 152 -12.16 7.68 -1.66
CA ALA A 152 -11.10 7.50 -0.67
C ALA A 152 -9.83 8.28 -1.04
N ASN A 153 -8.84 8.27 -0.14
CA ASN A 153 -7.53 8.87 -0.38
C ASN A 153 -6.53 7.88 -0.97
N ARG A 154 -6.69 6.57 -0.71
CA ARG A 154 -5.86 5.52 -1.30
C ARG A 154 -6.72 4.40 -1.87
N ILE A 155 -6.70 4.25 -3.18
CA ILE A 155 -7.51 3.28 -3.91
C ILE A 155 -6.57 2.37 -4.72
N GLU A 156 -6.81 1.08 -4.67
CA GLU A 156 -6.12 0.09 -5.51
C GLU A 156 -7.15 -0.66 -6.34
N LEU A 157 -6.95 -0.67 -7.66
CA LEU A 157 -7.79 -1.33 -8.64
C LEU A 157 -6.98 -2.39 -9.39
N VAL A 158 -7.43 -3.63 -9.33
CA VAL A 158 -6.78 -4.78 -9.96
C VAL A 158 -7.82 -5.53 -10.79
N ASN A 159 -7.68 -5.58 -12.11
CA ASN A 159 -8.65 -6.25 -13.00
C ASN A 159 -10.12 -5.88 -12.70
N ALA A 160 -10.40 -4.59 -12.52
CA ALA A 160 -11.65 -4.09 -11.97
C ALA A 160 -12.38 -3.15 -12.95
N SER A 161 -13.71 -3.12 -12.85
CA SER A 161 -14.55 -2.14 -13.55
C SER A 161 -15.22 -1.24 -12.52
N VAL A 162 -14.98 0.06 -12.60
CA VAL A 162 -15.50 1.05 -11.65
C VAL A 162 -16.15 2.19 -12.43
N ARG A 163 -17.36 2.60 -12.01
CA ARG A 163 -18.03 3.72 -12.67
C ARG A 163 -17.28 5.04 -12.43
N LYS A 164 -17.10 5.43 -11.17
CA LYS A 164 -16.46 6.70 -10.83
C LYS A 164 -15.50 6.52 -9.66
N VAL A 165 -14.34 7.13 -9.78
CA VAL A 165 -13.38 7.27 -8.67
C VAL A 165 -13.31 8.74 -8.27
N SER A 166 -13.54 9.02 -7.00
CA SER A 166 -13.40 10.34 -6.40
C SER A 166 -12.29 10.29 -5.36
N MET A 167 -11.18 10.96 -5.64
CA MET A 167 -10.08 11.07 -4.70
C MET A 167 -10.26 12.32 -3.85
N GLY A 168 -10.21 12.11 -2.53
CA GLY A 168 -10.48 13.13 -1.53
C GLY A 168 -9.44 14.25 -1.49
N ASP A 169 -9.64 15.18 -0.55
CA ASP A 169 -8.55 16.03 -0.10
C ASP A 169 -7.57 15.12 0.62
N ALA A 170 -6.40 14.89 0.00
CA ALA A 170 -5.29 14.28 0.69
C ALA A 170 -5.12 15.03 2.02
N PHE A 171 -4.86 14.27 3.09
CA PHE A 171 -4.69 14.70 4.49
C PHE A 171 -4.26 16.17 4.67
N GLU A 172 -4.64 16.79 5.79
CA GLU A 172 -4.40 18.20 6.22
C GLU A 172 -2.98 18.79 6.02
N THR A 173 -2.02 18.05 5.47
CA THR A 173 -0.64 18.44 5.19
C THR A 173 -0.35 18.56 3.69
N GLU A 174 0.42 19.57 3.30
CA GLU A 174 0.90 19.80 1.91
C GLU A 174 1.76 18.67 1.31
N TRP A 175 2.07 17.65 2.12
CA TRP A 175 3.00 16.55 1.88
C TRP A 175 2.31 15.26 1.45
N ALA A 176 1.00 15.16 1.72
CA ALA A 176 0.20 14.02 1.32
C ALA A 176 -0.37 14.22 -0.08
N GLU A 177 -0.48 13.12 -0.82
CA GLU A 177 -1.17 13.05 -2.11
C GLU A 177 -2.18 11.90 -2.03
N ALA A 178 -3.34 12.09 -2.65
CA ALA A 178 -4.26 10.98 -2.83
C ALA A 178 -3.72 10.07 -3.94
N ARG A 179 -3.89 8.75 -3.79
CA ARG A 179 -3.27 7.75 -4.65
C ARG A 179 -4.30 6.80 -5.22
N LEU A 180 -4.19 6.58 -6.53
CA LEU A 180 -4.91 5.55 -7.26
C LEU A 180 -3.91 4.63 -7.93
N GLU A 181 -3.82 3.40 -7.47
CA GLU A 181 -3.00 2.35 -8.06
C GLU A 181 -3.86 1.47 -8.97
N VAL A 182 -3.40 1.26 -10.19
CA VAL A 182 -4.16 0.58 -11.25
C VAL A 182 -3.29 -0.54 -11.82
N SER A 183 -3.77 -1.77 -11.83
CA SER A 183 -3.06 -2.90 -12.44
C SER A 183 -3.97 -3.90 -13.16
N GLY A 184 -3.44 -4.51 -14.22
CA GLY A 184 -4.20 -5.42 -15.07
C GLY A 184 -5.21 -4.70 -15.96
N GLN A 185 -6.36 -5.31 -16.23
CA GLN A 185 -7.41 -4.71 -17.07
C GLN A 185 -8.36 -3.87 -16.20
N VAL A 186 -8.17 -2.56 -16.18
CA VAL A 186 -9.03 -1.65 -15.41
C VAL A 186 -9.82 -0.71 -16.31
N VAL A 187 -11.13 -0.64 -16.05
CA VAL A 187 -12.03 0.33 -16.68
C VAL A 187 -12.55 1.26 -15.60
N VAL A 188 -12.32 2.56 -15.79
CA VAL A 188 -12.94 3.61 -14.98
C VAL A 188 -13.72 4.52 -15.92
N GLU A 189 -14.94 4.97 -15.59
CA GLU A 189 -15.68 5.90 -16.49
C GLU A 189 -15.42 7.38 -16.17
N SER A 190 -15.14 7.72 -14.91
CA SER A 190 -14.72 9.08 -14.52
C SER A 190 -13.78 9.08 -13.31
N ILE A 191 -12.81 10.02 -13.31
CA ILE A 191 -11.88 10.21 -12.18
C ILE A 191 -11.93 11.68 -11.75
N GLU A 192 -12.44 11.91 -10.55
CA GLU A 192 -12.47 13.24 -9.95
C GLU A 192 -11.42 13.36 -8.86
N CYS A 193 -10.64 14.44 -8.92
CA CYS A 193 -9.56 14.74 -8.00
C CYS A 193 -9.87 16.08 -7.35
N LYS A 194 -10.09 16.09 -6.03
CA LYS A 194 -10.36 17.34 -5.27
C LYS A 194 -9.07 18.13 -5.00
N SER A 195 -7.94 17.44 -4.89
CA SER A 195 -6.63 17.99 -4.49
C SER A 195 -5.49 17.45 -5.39
N ARG A 196 -4.27 17.30 -4.83
CA ARG A 196 -3.15 16.66 -5.52
C ARG A 196 -3.33 15.15 -5.52
N CYS A 197 -3.31 14.56 -6.70
CA CYS A 197 -3.47 13.12 -6.86
C CYS A 197 -2.38 12.52 -7.74
N LEU A 198 -1.89 11.35 -7.34
CA LEU A 198 -0.99 10.51 -8.10
C LEU A 198 -1.75 9.25 -8.57
N ILE A 199 -1.77 9.03 -9.88
CA ILE A 199 -2.29 7.81 -10.47
C ILE A 199 -1.08 6.97 -10.90
N VAL A 200 -0.97 5.75 -10.39
CA VAL A 200 0.12 4.82 -10.71
C VAL A 200 -0.43 3.66 -11.52
N GLY A 201 -0.01 3.53 -12.78
CA GLY A 201 -0.38 2.43 -13.66
C GLY A 201 0.69 1.33 -13.69
N GLN A 202 0.30 0.07 -13.47
CA GLN A 202 1.16 -1.10 -13.56
C GLN A 202 0.64 -2.08 -14.62
N GLY A 203 1.28 -2.12 -15.79
CA GLY A 203 0.95 -3.06 -16.87
C GLY A 203 0.25 -2.37 -18.04
N GLY A 204 0.67 -2.78 -19.26
CA GLY A 204 0.33 -2.19 -20.56
C GLY A 204 -1.00 -1.46 -20.62
N LEU A 205 -0.93 -0.18 -21.01
CA LEU A 205 -2.04 0.75 -21.23
C LEU A 205 -3.05 0.25 -22.29
N ASP A 206 -3.84 -0.76 -21.95
CA ASP A 206 -5.25 -0.86 -22.37
C ASP A 206 -6.19 -0.31 -21.27
N ASN A 207 -5.62 0.29 -20.23
CA ASN A 207 -6.35 1.01 -19.19
C ASN A 207 -6.99 2.25 -19.81
N ARG A 208 -8.28 2.15 -20.12
CA ARG A 208 -9.10 3.28 -20.55
C ARG A 208 -9.42 4.14 -19.34
N LEU A 209 -8.41 4.86 -18.85
CA LEU A 209 -8.63 5.90 -17.85
C LEU A 209 -9.26 7.11 -18.55
N PRO A 210 -10.39 7.64 -18.05
CA PRO A 210 -11.07 8.79 -18.64
C PRO A 210 -10.20 10.04 -18.58
N THR A 211 -10.35 10.88 -19.59
CA THR A 211 -9.65 12.18 -19.72
C THR A 211 -10.33 13.31 -18.94
N ALA A 212 -11.44 13.05 -18.23
CA ALA A 212 -12.15 14.04 -17.43
C ALA A 212 -11.51 14.13 -16.04
N ILE A 213 -10.49 14.97 -15.92
CA ILE A 213 -9.81 15.27 -14.66
C ILE A 213 -10.51 16.48 -14.02
N GLY A 214 -10.93 16.34 -12.76
CA GLY A 214 -11.51 17.43 -11.96
C GLY A 214 -10.53 18.59 -11.68
N ALA A 215 -10.92 19.55 -10.84
CA ALA A 215 -10.16 20.79 -10.60
C ALA A 215 -8.77 20.60 -9.93
N GLY A 216 -8.47 19.42 -9.39
CA GLY A 216 -7.20 19.10 -8.74
C GLY A 216 -6.02 18.89 -9.71
N THR A 217 -4.79 18.93 -9.18
CA THR A 217 -3.57 18.61 -9.95
C THR A 217 -3.37 17.10 -9.97
N VAL A 218 -3.42 16.49 -11.17
CA VAL A 218 -3.21 15.05 -11.36
C VAL A 218 -1.86 14.79 -12.00
N GLN A 219 -1.08 13.89 -11.41
CA GLN A 219 0.10 13.32 -12.04
C GLN A 219 -0.14 11.86 -12.37
N TYR A 220 0.18 11.47 -13.60
CA TYR A 220 0.10 10.10 -14.06
C TYR A 220 1.51 9.49 -14.11
N LEU A 221 1.66 8.37 -13.42
CA LEU A 221 2.88 7.60 -13.33
C LEU A 221 2.69 6.26 -14.00
N ASP A 222 3.16 6.15 -15.24
CA ASP A 222 3.20 4.87 -15.94
C ASP A 222 4.42 4.06 -15.50
N LEU A 223 4.18 2.91 -14.87
CA LEU A 223 5.18 1.90 -14.55
C LEU A 223 5.11 0.71 -15.53
N THR A 224 4.36 0.84 -16.62
CA THR A 224 4.38 -0.13 -17.72
C THR A 224 5.81 -0.23 -18.28
N PRO A 225 6.30 -1.45 -18.58
CA PRO A 225 7.61 -1.63 -19.20
C PRO A 225 7.72 -0.87 -20.52
N PRO A 226 8.51 0.21 -20.62
CA PRO A 226 8.91 0.68 -21.94
C PRO A 226 9.80 -0.39 -22.60
N THR A 227 9.73 -0.44 -23.93
CA THR A 227 10.47 -1.44 -24.73
C THR A 227 11.88 -1.00 -25.10
N THR A 228 12.31 0.22 -24.72
CA THR A 228 13.62 0.78 -25.07
C THR A 228 14.35 1.35 -23.84
N LEU A 229 15.68 1.23 -23.83
CA LEU A 229 16.53 1.82 -22.77
C LEU A 229 16.37 3.34 -22.67
N ALA A 230 16.29 4.05 -23.80
CA ALA A 230 16.15 5.51 -23.82
C ALA A 230 14.88 5.96 -23.08
N ALA A 231 13.75 5.27 -23.30
CA ALA A 231 12.52 5.56 -22.59
C ALA A 231 12.62 5.20 -21.09
N LEU A 232 13.28 4.11 -20.71
CA LEU A 232 13.57 3.80 -19.29
C LEU A 232 14.40 4.89 -18.62
N MET A 233 15.44 5.37 -19.29
CA MET A 233 16.33 6.40 -18.77
C MET A 233 15.61 7.73 -18.57
N GLU A 234 14.83 8.18 -19.55
CA GLU A 234 14.04 9.42 -19.42
C GLU A 234 12.98 9.31 -18.32
N LEU A 235 12.32 8.16 -18.17
CA LEU A 235 11.38 7.94 -17.08
C LEU A 235 12.05 8.05 -15.71
N THR A 236 13.26 7.57 -15.55
CA THR A 236 13.95 7.56 -14.24
C THR A 236 14.89 8.74 -14.03
N ARG A 237 14.92 9.69 -14.98
CA ARG A 237 15.78 10.85 -14.91
C ARG A 237 15.26 11.83 -13.87
N LEU A 238 16.15 12.21 -12.96
CA LEU A 238 15.94 13.32 -12.04
C LEU A 238 16.97 14.42 -12.37
N PRO A 239 16.56 15.69 -12.51
CA PRO A 239 17.52 16.77 -12.66
C PRO A 239 18.38 16.90 -11.41
N ALA A 240 19.63 17.35 -11.60
CA ALA A 240 20.57 17.59 -10.52
C ALA A 240 19.97 18.50 -9.45
N CYS A 241 20.38 18.30 -8.20
CA CYS A 241 19.87 19.10 -7.09
C CYS A 241 20.35 20.55 -7.23
N GLU A 242 19.42 21.50 -7.19
CA GLU A 242 19.71 22.92 -6.99
C GLU A 242 19.85 23.20 -5.49
N GLU A 243 20.67 24.18 -5.10
CA GLU A 243 20.87 24.57 -3.69
C GLU A 243 19.56 25.05 -3.04
N ALA A 244 18.62 25.58 -3.83
CA ALA A 244 17.28 25.95 -3.39
C ALA A 244 16.24 24.93 -3.87
N LEU A 245 15.64 24.19 -2.94
CA LEU A 245 14.61 23.21 -3.27
C LEU A 245 13.27 23.91 -3.57
N PRO A 246 12.68 23.74 -4.77
CA PRO A 246 11.38 24.34 -5.09
C PRO A 246 10.25 23.73 -4.25
N SER A 247 9.11 24.43 -4.17
CA SER A 247 7.92 24.00 -3.40
C SER A 247 7.32 22.66 -3.84
N GLY A 248 7.66 22.16 -5.04
CA GLY A 248 7.27 20.84 -5.56
C GLY A 248 8.33 19.74 -5.46
N ALA A 249 9.54 20.05 -4.95
CA ALA A 249 10.69 19.13 -4.99
C ALA A 249 10.44 17.80 -4.26
N TRP A 250 9.61 17.82 -3.21
CA TRP A 250 9.26 16.62 -2.46
C TRP A 250 8.45 15.64 -3.28
N HIS A 251 7.38 16.12 -3.91
CA HIS A 251 6.51 15.29 -4.73
C HIS A 251 7.28 14.72 -5.91
N GLU A 252 8.12 15.53 -6.56
CA GLU A 252 9.03 15.08 -7.62
C GLU A 252 9.98 13.97 -7.13
N ALA A 253 10.59 14.14 -5.95
CA ALA A 253 11.46 13.13 -5.37
C ALA A 253 10.69 11.85 -5.00
N GLN A 254 9.48 11.96 -4.46
CA GLN A 254 8.63 10.81 -4.13
C GLN A 254 8.19 10.03 -5.38
N HIS A 255 7.85 10.72 -6.46
CA HIS A 255 7.50 10.08 -7.73
C HIS A 255 8.69 9.39 -8.37
N GLN A 256 9.88 9.97 -8.27
CA GLN A 256 11.10 9.32 -8.75
C GLN A 256 11.53 8.15 -7.87
N LEU A 257 11.32 8.22 -6.56
CA LEU A 257 11.46 7.07 -5.66
C LEU A 257 10.49 5.96 -6.05
N GLU A 258 9.24 6.28 -6.37
CA GLU A 258 8.25 5.32 -6.85
C GLU A 258 8.72 4.59 -8.12
N ARG A 259 9.31 5.31 -9.09
CA ARG A 259 9.90 4.72 -10.29
C ARG A 259 11.10 3.83 -9.99
N LEU A 260 12.11 4.38 -9.30
CA LEU A 260 13.40 3.72 -9.10
C LEU A 260 13.32 2.53 -8.13
N CYS A 261 12.43 2.59 -7.16
CA CYS A 261 12.26 1.53 -6.17
C CYS A 261 11.22 0.48 -6.58
N SER A 262 10.51 0.68 -7.70
CA SER A 262 9.49 -0.25 -8.19
C SER A 262 10.06 -1.64 -8.52
N PRO A 263 9.42 -2.73 -8.09
CA PRO A 263 9.77 -4.08 -8.52
C PRO A 263 9.63 -4.29 -10.04
N ALA A 264 8.86 -3.45 -10.73
CA ALA A 264 8.79 -3.47 -12.19
C ALA A 264 10.17 -3.25 -12.82
N LEU A 265 11.02 -2.47 -12.16
CA LEU A 265 12.36 -2.15 -12.63
C LEU A 265 13.24 -3.41 -12.70
N ASP A 266 13.16 -4.31 -11.72
CA ASP A 266 13.88 -5.60 -11.74
C ASP A 266 13.44 -6.50 -12.90
N ARG A 267 12.14 -6.46 -13.28
CA ARG A 267 11.62 -7.21 -14.43
C ARG A 267 12.23 -6.75 -15.76
N HIS A 268 12.67 -5.49 -15.87
CA HIS A 268 13.33 -4.97 -17.08
C HIS A 268 14.72 -5.56 -17.30
N ARG A 269 15.35 -6.18 -16.30
CA ARG A 269 16.68 -6.76 -16.44
C ARG A 269 16.80 -7.78 -17.58
N ALA A 270 15.76 -8.58 -17.78
CA ALA A 270 15.72 -9.56 -18.85
C ALA A 270 15.50 -8.92 -20.23
N ALA A 271 14.79 -7.78 -20.28
CA ALA A 271 14.42 -7.10 -21.51
C ALA A 271 15.52 -6.14 -22.04
N ILE A 272 16.42 -5.66 -21.17
CA ILE A 272 17.53 -4.79 -21.56
C ILE A 272 18.65 -5.62 -22.19
N ASP A 273 19.10 -5.18 -23.36
CA ASP A 273 20.23 -5.77 -24.09
C ASP A 273 21.45 -5.92 -23.15
N PRO A 274 22.12 -7.08 -23.10
CA PRO A 274 23.31 -7.28 -22.27
C PRO A 274 24.38 -6.19 -22.42
N ASN A 275 24.53 -5.60 -23.60
CA ASN A 275 25.49 -4.52 -23.89
C ASN A 275 25.07 -3.17 -23.31
N GLU A 276 23.77 -2.98 -23.04
CA GLU A 276 23.18 -1.76 -22.49
C GLU A 276 23.08 -1.75 -20.96
N ARG A 277 23.22 -2.91 -20.32
CA ARG A 277 23.13 -3.06 -18.85
C ARG A 277 24.10 -2.19 -18.08
N LEU A 278 25.28 -1.91 -18.65
CA LEU A 278 26.26 -0.99 -18.04
C LEU A 278 25.76 0.46 -18.05
N ALA A 279 25.24 0.93 -19.18
CA ALA A 279 24.67 2.27 -19.29
C ALA A 279 23.48 2.42 -18.35
N TRP A 280 22.63 1.39 -18.28
CA TRP A 280 21.51 1.34 -17.35
C TRP A 280 21.92 1.38 -15.88
N GLY A 281 22.85 0.52 -15.46
CA GLY A 281 23.33 0.51 -14.07
C GLY A 281 23.95 1.85 -13.64
N ARG A 282 24.70 2.52 -14.55
CA ARG A 282 25.22 3.87 -14.32
C ARG A 282 24.11 4.91 -14.18
N HIS A 283 23.11 4.84 -15.05
CA HIS A 283 21.95 5.74 -14.98
C HIS A 283 21.20 5.62 -13.66
N LEU A 284 20.94 4.38 -13.20
CA LEU A 284 20.31 4.13 -11.90
C LEU A 284 21.14 4.71 -10.75
N THR A 285 22.44 4.48 -10.77
CA THR A 285 23.36 4.99 -9.74
C THR A 285 23.38 6.51 -9.70
N ASN A 286 23.42 7.16 -10.87
CA ASN A 286 23.36 8.62 -10.98
C ASN A 286 22.03 9.18 -10.48
N SER A 287 20.92 8.51 -10.80
CA SER A 287 19.58 8.92 -10.38
C SER A 287 19.38 8.74 -8.88
N GLY A 288 19.88 7.63 -8.30
CA GLY A 288 19.92 7.42 -6.86
C GLY A 288 20.81 8.42 -6.13
N THR A 289 21.97 8.77 -6.71
CA THR A 289 22.85 9.82 -6.18
C THR A 289 22.17 11.18 -6.17
N ALA A 290 21.47 11.55 -7.25
CA ALA A 290 20.71 12.80 -7.34
C ALA A 290 19.58 12.86 -6.30
N LEU A 291 18.87 11.75 -6.06
CA LEU A 291 17.90 11.66 -4.98
C LEU A 291 18.55 11.83 -3.60
N GLY A 292 19.69 11.16 -3.37
CA GLY A 292 20.47 11.32 -2.15
C GLY A 292 20.87 12.78 -1.91
N GLN A 293 21.34 13.48 -2.94
CA GLN A 293 21.72 14.90 -2.84
C GLN A 293 20.53 15.81 -2.48
N ARG A 294 19.33 15.53 -3.00
CA ARG A 294 18.11 16.26 -2.59
C ARG A 294 17.77 16.04 -1.13
N PHE A 295 17.81 14.78 -0.67
CA PHE A 295 17.61 14.45 0.74
C PHE A 295 18.71 15.04 1.63
N ALA A 296 19.96 15.10 1.16
CA ALA A 296 21.05 15.76 1.84
C ALA A 296 20.82 17.28 1.95
N THR A 297 20.30 17.91 0.90
CA THR A 297 19.94 19.34 0.89
C THR A 297 18.81 19.62 1.88
N TRP A 298 17.77 18.75 1.94
CA TRP A 298 16.76 18.87 3.00
C TRP A 298 17.34 18.68 4.40
N LEU A 299 18.22 17.70 4.60
CA LEU A 299 18.88 17.48 5.89
C LEU A 299 19.68 18.71 6.35
N GLU A 300 20.35 19.39 5.41
CA GLU A 300 21.21 20.54 5.70
C GLU A 300 20.42 21.83 5.91
N TYR A 301 19.44 22.12 5.06
CA TYR A 301 18.78 23.43 5.01
C TYR A 301 17.37 23.44 5.59
N ASP A 302 16.65 22.30 5.61
CA ASP A 302 15.27 22.23 6.11
C ASP A 302 14.89 20.85 6.72
N PRO A 303 15.54 20.45 7.82
CA PRO A 303 15.37 19.13 8.43
C PRO A 303 13.98 18.93 9.05
N ALA A 304 13.36 20.01 9.52
CA ALA A 304 12.00 19.96 10.06
C ALA A 304 10.99 19.58 8.96
N ARG A 305 11.14 20.18 7.77
CA ARG A 305 10.30 19.89 6.61
C ARG A 305 10.52 18.48 6.08
N LEU A 306 11.77 17.98 6.08
CA LEU A 306 12.07 16.58 5.79
C LEU A 306 11.28 15.63 6.71
N LEU A 307 11.34 15.86 8.02
CA LEU A 307 10.64 15.02 8.99
C LEU A 307 9.12 15.08 8.84
N LEU A 308 8.56 16.25 8.55
CA LEU A 308 7.13 16.38 8.22
C LEU A 308 6.76 15.55 6.99
N GLY A 309 7.58 15.64 5.93
CA GLY A 309 7.42 14.84 4.72
C GLY A 309 7.49 13.33 4.98
N LEU A 310 8.51 12.88 5.72
CA LEU A 310 8.69 11.48 6.11
C LEU A 310 7.50 10.97 6.94
N LYS A 311 7.06 11.75 7.93
CA LYS A 311 5.90 11.40 8.76
C LYS A 311 4.63 11.35 7.90
N ALA A 312 4.47 12.16 6.86
CA ALA A 312 3.28 12.12 6.01
C ALA A 312 3.16 10.86 5.14
N GLN A 313 4.22 10.05 5.00
CA GLN A 313 4.22 8.90 4.10
C GLN A 313 3.40 7.70 4.59
N SER A 314 2.96 6.86 3.64
CA SER A 314 2.56 5.48 3.92
C SER A 314 3.77 4.66 4.39
N ARG A 315 3.55 3.43 4.88
CA ARG A 315 4.66 2.50 5.14
C ARG A 315 5.56 2.36 3.91
N ASP A 316 5.00 2.05 2.75
CA ASP A 316 5.77 1.78 1.54
C ASP A 316 6.51 3.04 1.04
N GLY A 317 5.89 4.22 1.15
CA GLY A 317 6.54 5.50 0.86
C GLY A 317 7.66 5.83 1.85
N LEU A 318 7.47 5.48 3.14
CA LEU A 318 8.48 5.68 4.17
C LEU A 318 9.65 4.70 4.00
N GLU A 319 9.40 3.44 3.63
CA GLU A 319 10.46 2.46 3.32
C GLU A 319 11.39 2.98 2.21
N ARG A 320 10.82 3.56 1.15
CA ARG A 320 11.56 4.18 0.05
C ARG A 320 12.28 5.46 0.45
N SER A 321 11.62 6.30 1.24
CA SER A 321 12.21 7.53 1.76
C SER A 321 13.37 7.25 2.73
N CYS A 322 13.29 6.20 3.54
CA CYS A 322 14.39 5.72 4.38
C CYS A 322 15.57 5.23 3.55
N ALA A 323 15.32 4.56 2.41
CA ALA A 323 16.38 4.18 1.49
C ALA A 323 17.06 5.41 0.85
N ALA A 324 16.28 6.41 0.44
CA ALA A 324 16.79 7.68 -0.06
C ALA A 324 17.64 8.42 1.00
N LEU A 325 17.17 8.43 2.24
CA LEU A 325 17.88 9.02 3.37
C LEU A 325 19.20 8.30 3.66
N ALA A 326 19.23 6.97 3.57
CA ALA A 326 20.47 6.21 3.69
C ALA A 326 21.47 6.57 2.57
N VAL A 327 20.99 6.74 1.34
CA VAL A 327 21.81 7.19 0.21
C VAL A 327 22.29 8.63 0.41
N ALA A 328 21.46 9.52 0.98
CA ALA A 328 21.84 10.89 1.32
C ALA A 328 23.04 10.97 2.27
N LEU A 329 23.09 10.09 3.28
CA LEU A 329 24.21 10.00 4.22
C LEU A 329 25.53 9.59 3.56
N LEU A 330 25.48 8.90 2.40
CA LEU A 330 26.67 8.48 1.65
C LEU A 330 27.19 9.57 0.69
N VAL A 331 26.32 10.45 0.22
CA VAL A 331 26.65 11.43 -0.84
C VAL A 331 26.83 12.86 -0.33
N ARG A 332 26.45 13.12 0.93
CA ARG A 332 26.58 14.43 1.57
C ARG A 332 28.03 14.66 2.00
N ASP A 333 28.63 15.76 1.54
CA ASP A 333 29.89 16.26 2.07
C ASP A 333 29.64 16.90 3.45
N GLN A 334 30.37 16.51 4.50
CA GLN A 334 30.05 16.98 5.87
C GLN A 334 31.00 18.08 6.34
N GLY A 335 30.42 19.25 6.63
CA GLY A 335 30.96 20.22 7.59
C GLY A 335 30.15 20.20 8.89
N ALA A 336 30.80 19.86 10.01
CA ALA A 336 30.44 20.17 11.42
C ALA A 336 28.95 20.07 11.90
N GLY A 337 28.10 19.20 11.34
CA GLY A 337 26.64 19.14 11.63
C GLY A 337 26.11 17.98 12.48
N GLY A 338 26.97 17.12 13.05
CA GLY A 338 26.61 15.75 13.46
C GLY A 338 25.51 15.54 14.53
N GLY A 339 25.09 16.58 15.28
CA GLY A 339 24.04 16.45 16.30
C GLY A 339 22.61 16.44 15.75
N LEU A 340 22.35 17.26 14.73
CA LEU A 340 21.04 17.39 14.09
C LEU A 340 20.70 16.15 13.26
N ASP A 341 21.71 15.59 12.59
CA ASP A 341 21.59 14.38 11.79
C ASP A 341 21.11 13.20 12.64
N ARG A 342 21.73 13.00 13.81
CA ARG A 342 21.37 11.88 14.69
C ARG A 342 19.90 11.90 15.12
N TRP A 343 19.38 13.08 15.48
CA TRP A 343 17.99 13.21 15.88
C TRP A 343 17.03 12.88 14.72
N ILE A 344 17.33 13.33 13.49
CA ILE A 344 16.50 13.02 12.32
C ILE A 344 16.50 11.52 12.03
N LEU A 345 17.64 10.84 12.18
CA LEU A 345 17.75 9.40 11.97
C LEU A 345 16.96 8.61 13.03
N GLU A 346 17.00 9.04 14.28
CA GLU A 346 16.19 8.48 15.37
C GLU A 346 14.68 8.68 15.13
N GLU A 347 14.27 9.87 14.69
CA GLU A 347 12.87 10.15 14.35
C GLU A 347 12.39 9.38 13.11
N ALA A 348 13.23 9.26 12.09
CA ALA A 348 12.91 8.51 10.87
C ALA A 348 12.77 7.01 11.17
N SER A 349 13.70 6.44 11.93
CA SER A 349 13.63 5.03 12.34
C SER A 349 12.46 4.75 13.29
N SER A 350 12.16 5.65 14.22
CA SER A 350 10.97 5.56 15.08
C SER A 350 9.66 5.62 14.27
N SER A 351 9.60 6.52 13.29
CA SER A 351 8.44 6.62 12.38
C SER A 351 8.28 5.34 11.54
N ALA A 352 9.40 4.77 11.06
CA ALA A 352 9.43 3.52 10.32
C ALA A 352 8.97 2.33 11.19
N ALA A 353 9.38 2.27 12.46
CA ALA A 353 8.90 1.29 13.42
C ALA A 353 7.39 1.41 13.67
N ALA A 354 6.90 2.64 13.88
CA ALA A 354 5.50 2.90 14.18
C ALA A 354 4.56 2.52 13.02
N CYS A 355 5.03 2.60 11.77
CA CYS A 355 4.26 2.17 10.60
C CYS A 355 4.52 0.72 10.17
N GLY A 356 5.34 -0.04 10.90
CA GLY A 356 5.67 -1.43 10.56
C GLY A 356 6.48 -1.57 9.25
N ALA A 357 7.38 -0.62 8.97
CA ALA A 357 8.33 -0.72 7.87
C ALA A 357 9.30 -1.90 8.07
N ARG A 358 9.73 -2.51 6.96
CA ARG A 358 10.50 -3.75 6.98
C ARG A 358 11.91 -3.56 6.45
N TRP A 359 12.90 -3.94 7.25
CA TRP A 359 14.30 -3.83 6.86
C TRP A 359 14.63 -4.52 5.52
N PRO A 360 14.19 -5.76 5.23
CA PRO A 360 14.52 -6.38 3.95
C PRO A 360 14.02 -5.59 2.74
N ILE A 361 12.87 -4.92 2.86
CA ILE A 361 12.31 -4.09 1.79
C ILE A 361 13.09 -2.78 1.65
N ILE A 362 13.42 -2.11 2.75
CA ILE A 362 14.28 -0.92 2.73
C ILE A 362 15.64 -1.26 2.11
N GLN A 363 16.23 -2.41 2.45
CA GLN A 363 17.50 -2.86 1.87
C GLN A 363 17.38 -3.10 0.36
N GLN A 364 16.28 -3.68 -0.14
CA GLN A 364 16.03 -3.81 -1.58
C GLN A 364 15.96 -2.44 -2.26
N HIS A 365 15.33 -1.45 -1.63
CA HIS A 365 15.26 -0.09 -2.16
C HIS A 365 16.63 0.58 -2.19
N ILE A 366 17.44 0.44 -1.13
CA ILE A 366 18.84 0.90 -1.13
C ILE A 366 19.60 0.27 -2.29
N ASN A 367 19.47 -1.04 -2.47
CA ASN A 367 20.13 -1.75 -3.57
C ASN A 367 19.74 -1.16 -4.93
N ARG A 368 18.45 -0.93 -5.19
CA ARG A 368 17.98 -0.33 -6.46
C ARG A 368 18.53 1.07 -6.69
N LEU A 369 18.56 1.92 -5.67
CA LEU A 369 19.15 3.26 -5.75
C LEU A 369 20.68 3.24 -5.98
N GLU A 370 21.35 2.20 -5.49
CA GLU A 370 22.79 1.95 -5.76
C GLU A 370 23.05 1.32 -7.14
N GLY A 371 22.05 1.12 -8.00
CA GLY A 371 22.24 0.43 -9.28
C GLY A 371 22.53 -1.06 -9.11
N ARG A 372 21.96 -1.69 -8.08
CA ARG A 372 21.94 -3.15 -7.84
C ARG A 372 20.52 -3.70 -8.01
N ASP A 373 20.39 -5.00 -8.23
CA ASP A 373 19.09 -5.66 -8.21
C ASP A 373 18.56 -5.80 -6.76
N GLY A 374 17.31 -6.23 -6.60
CA GLY A 374 16.73 -6.48 -5.28
C GLY A 374 17.56 -7.41 -4.37
N GLN A 375 18.34 -8.34 -4.94
CA GLN A 375 19.20 -9.26 -4.20
C GLN A 375 20.60 -8.70 -3.90
N GLY A 376 20.88 -7.46 -4.32
CA GLY A 376 22.15 -6.77 -4.09
C GLY A 376 23.24 -7.09 -5.10
N ALA A 377 22.95 -7.89 -6.13
CA ALA A 377 23.89 -8.11 -7.22
C ALA A 377 23.93 -6.87 -8.12
N PRO A 378 25.11 -6.41 -8.55
CA PRO A 378 25.20 -5.31 -9.51
C PRO A 378 24.40 -5.61 -10.77
N TRP A 379 23.79 -4.59 -11.38
CA TRP A 379 23.17 -4.72 -12.71
C TRP A 379 24.17 -5.12 -13.81
N ILE A 380 25.46 -4.98 -13.52
CA ILE A 380 26.58 -5.29 -14.38
C ILE A 380 27.10 -6.69 -14.08
N VAL A 381 27.09 -7.59 -15.08
CA VAL A 381 27.51 -9.01 -14.92
C VAL A 381 28.81 -9.33 -15.68
N ALA A 382 29.31 -8.46 -16.56
CA ALA A 382 30.47 -8.79 -17.39
C ALA A 382 31.78 -8.84 -16.57
N ALA A 383 32.54 -9.93 -16.69
CA ALA A 383 33.88 -10.05 -16.13
C ALA A 383 34.78 -8.91 -16.67
N GLY A 384 35.42 -8.15 -15.78
CA GLY A 384 36.22 -6.95 -16.11
C GLY A 384 35.50 -5.60 -15.91
N SER A 385 34.16 -5.59 -15.83
CA SER A 385 33.36 -4.36 -15.62
C SER A 385 32.96 -4.09 -14.16
N ARG A 386 33.25 -5.04 -13.26
CA ARG A 386 32.99 -4.92 -11.81
C ARG A 386 33.85 -3.83 -11.17
N GLU A 387 35.10 -3.66 -11.62
CA GLU A 387 35.97 -2.56 -11.21
C GLU A 387 35.45 -1.19 -11.69
N ALA A 388 34.86 -1.12 -12.89
CA ALA A 388 34.29 0.12 -13.44
C ALA A 388 32.93 0.51 -12.82
N PHE A 389 32.25 -0.41 -12.15
CA PHE A 389 31.07 -0.10 -11.33
C PHE A 389 31.46 0.38 -9.93
N ASN A 390 32.52 -0.20 -9.37
CA ASN A 390 33.08 0.13 -8.06
C ASN A 390 33.75 1.52 -7.97
N THR A 391 33.70 2.31 -9.04
CA THR A 391 34.21 3.69 -9.10
C THR A 391 33.13 4.76 -8.99
N THR A 392 31.85 4.39 -8.89
CA THR A 392 30.75 5.33 -8.64
C THR A 392 30.78 5.83 -7.18
N ALA A 393 30.26 7.04 -6.92
CA ALA A 393 30.31 7.67 -5.60
C ALA A 393 29.72 6.80 -4.46
N LEU A 394 28.73 5.96 -4.78
CA LEU A 394 28.10 5.03 -3.83
C LEU A 394 28.89 3.73 -3.57
N SER A 395 29.85 3.41 -4.44
CA SER A 395 30.69 2.21 -4.31
C SER A 395 32.08 2.49 -3.72
N ARG A 396 32.54 3.74 -3.80
CA ARG A 396 33.60 4.25 -2.93
C ARG A 396 32.97 4.59 -1.59
N ARG A 397 33.01 3.66 -0.63
CA ARG A 397 32.62 3.99 0.75
C ARG A 397 33.47 5.18 1.21
N PRO A 398 32.86 6.31 1.59
CA PRO A 398 33.64 7.42 2.12
C PRO A 398 34.35 6.98 3.40
N ASP A 399 35.65 7.22 3.54
CA ASP A 399 36.31 7.06 4.83
C ASP A 399 35.87 8.22 5.75
N GLY A 400 35.47 7.95 6.99
CA GLY A 400 35.12 9.00 7.98
C GLY A 400 33.69 8.94 8.56
N GLU A 401 33.19 10.09 9.04
CA GLU A 401 31.92 10.22 9.79
C GLU A 401 30.67 9.90 8.95
N GLN A 402 30.68 10.13 7.65
CA GLN A 402 29.56 9.79 6.74
C GLN A 402 29.22 8.30 6.78
N THR A 403 30.25 7.45 6.65
CA THR A 403 30.09 5.99 6.75
C THR A 403 29.62 5.57 8.14
N ARG A 404 30.00 6.30 9.19
CA ARG A 404 29.51 6.03 10.55
C ARG A 404 28.01 6.26 10.67
N TYR A 405 27.49 7.43 10.26
CA TYR A 405 26.04 7.71 10.31
C TYR A 405 25.23 6.77 9.43
N PHE A 406 25.73 6.44 8.24
CA PHE A 406 25.11 5.43 7.39
C PHE A 406 25.03 4.05 8.06
N ILE A 407 26.14 3.60 8.69
CA ILE A 407 26.17 2.33 9.42
C ILE A 407 25.22 2.37 10.62
N GLU A 408 25.25 3.45 11.42
CA GLU A 408 24.39 3.63 12.58
C GLU A 408 22.91 3.60 12.18
N PHE A 409 22.53 4.35 11.14
CA PHE A 409 21.16 4.37 10.63
C PHE A 409 20.73 3.00 10.09
N ARG A 410 21.60 2.31 9.34
CA ARG A 410 21.31 0.94 8.89
C ARG A 410 21.17 -0.03 10.04
N GLN A 411 21.93 0.12 11.12
CA GLN A 411 21.78 -0.70 12.32
C GLN A 411 20.45 -0.42 13.02
N GLN A 412 20.04 0.84 13.15
CA GLN A 412 18.73 1.23 13.66
C GLN A 412 17.59 0.65 12.82
N LEU A 413 17.67 0.77 11.49
CA LEU A 413 16.68 0.19 10.57
C LEU A 413 16.68 -1.34 10.60
N LYS A 414 17.85 -1.98 10.71
CA LYS A 414 17.94 -3.44 10.84
C LYS A 414 17.33 -3.93 12.16
N ALA A 415 17.38 -3.12 13.22
CA ALA A 415 16.75 -3.42 14.50
C ALA A 415 15.21 -3.38 14.44
N LEU A 416 14.60 -2.88 13.36
CA LEU A 416 13.16 -3.01 13.11
C LEU A 416 12.72 -4.48 13.01
N GLY A 417 13.64 -5.39 12.66
CA GLY A 417 13.38 -6.81 12.48
C GLY A 417 12.51 -7.12 11.26
N ASP A 418 12.26 -8.41 11.03
CA ASP A 418 11.07 -8.81 10.30
C ASP A 418 9.92 -8.80 11.29
N PRO A 419 8.81 -8.06 11.05
CA PRO A 419 7.63 -8.23 11.87
C PRO A 419 7.24 -9.70 11.76
N ALA A 420 7.20 -10.40 12.89
CA ALA A 420 6.61 -11.74 12.93
C ALA A 420 5.22 -11.61 12.30
N GLU A 421 4.98 -12.33 11.20
CA GLU A 421 3.64 -12.37 10.60
C GLU A 421 2.65 -12.71 11.72
N PRO A 422 1.64 -11.86 11.99
CA PRO A 422 0.54 -12.30 12.82
C PRO A 422 -0.12 -13.48 12.10
N ARG A 423 0.00 -14.66 12.71
CA ARG A 423 -0.65 -15.89 12.26
C ARG A 423 -2.16 -15.79 12.34
#